data_AF-A0AB94IGE4-F1
#
_entry.id   AF-A0AB94IGE4-F1
#
_cell.length_a   1.000
_cell.length_b   1.000
_cell.length_c   1.000
_cell.angle_alpha   90.00
_cell.angle_beta   90.00
_cell.angle_gamma   90.00
#
_symmetry.space_group_name_H-M   'P 1'
#
loop_
_entity.id
_entity.type
_entity.pdbx_description
1 polymer ?
#
loop_
_entity_poly.entity_id
_entity_poly.type
_entity_poly.pdbx_seq_one_letter_code
_entity_poly.pdbx_strand_id
1 'polypeptide(L)'
;MAIWGKKKNKETDPETRENKKKVGLIRRLWQKFRNIDWKNPVNRWKLLFVSLVGCIVVFGGGYGVLSLTNSPSFCSSCHEMAPEYSTFTASAHSNISCVQCHIKPGFTNMITHKMKSMKEVYYHVTGIPEQIVQTEEEAVSNENCLQCHSKNRLVTASGDLKVNHKGHIEKDIPCITCHAGVVHAKIAARGINTEEVRGHWTKENAEKLMEEKYLRPNMGSCIDCHEKVNNGEEPWKEVAYNVPPNPEEVQHKLDEQAKKASGEAASTETKEDETAAAHDEKNQEIILQAIGKQKKDVKISMECKTCHKQTEIPKTHQAADWSGNHGGTAVQQLDKCVNCHQDSKWAREIPKEDIMSLLKMKEQETKASKYTPNLTVVKDQARTNKFCSACHSDRPKGHGDSNQWLTSHAANAKTNDQKAECFVCHDRDKPKADSGNVKAPTDVYCQYCHRTGFKDDKTK
;
A
#
# COMPACT_ATOMS: atom_id res chain seq x y z
N MET A 1 55.56 64.00 -34.54
CA MET A 1 56.59 62.99 -34.85
C MET A 1 55.92 61.79 -35.51
N ALA A 2 56.18 61.62 -36.80
CA ALA A 2 55.78 60.49 -37.59
C ALA A 2 56.97 59.53 -37.70
N ILE A 3 56.77 58.22 -37.53
CA ILE A 3 57.60 57.22 -38.21
C ILE A 3 56.65 56.19 -38.81
N TRP A 4 56.31 56.47 -40.06
CA TRP A 4 55.72 55.56 -41.05
C TRP A 4 56.74 54.48 -41.40
N GLY A 5 56.29 53.23 -41.45
CA GLY A 5 57.06 52.10 -41.97
C GLY A 5 56.23 51.25 -42.93
N LYS A 6 55.88 51.80 -44.10
CA LYS A 6 55.38 51.05 -45.26
C LYS A 6 56.47 50.09 -45.78
N LYS A 7 56.18 48.78 -45.85
CA LYS A 7 56.69 47.87 -46.90
C LYS A 7 55.60 46.80 -47.18
N LYS A 8 54.73 47.08 -48.16
CA LYS A 8 54.71 46.49 -49.52
C LYS A 8 54.27 45.01 -49.55
N ASN A 9 52.97 44.82 -49.79
CA ASN A 9 52.50 43.70 -50.61
C ASN A 9 53.01 43.91 -52.04
N LYS A 10 53.68 42.91 -52.60
CA LYS A 10 53.67 42.62 -54.04
C LYS A 10 53.89 41.11 -54.20
N GLU A 11 52.79 40.40 -54.47
CA GLU A 11 52.77 39.01 -54.91
C GLU A 11 53.58 38.86 -56.20
N THR A 12 54.20 37.70 -56.43
CA THR A 12 54.45 37.12 -57.77
C THR A 12 55.15 35.76 -57.63
N ASP A 13 54.37 34.73 -57.31
CA ASP A 13 54.71 33.37 -57.76
C ASP A 13 53.40 32.58 -58.00
N PRO A 14 53.04 32.22 -59.25
CA PRO A 14 51.81 31.51 -59.55
C PRO A 14 51.87 29.99 -59.25
N GLU A 15 53.02 29.42 -58.89
CA GLU A 15 53.20 27.95 -58.89
C GLU A 15 53.05 27.23 -57.53
N THR A 16 52.57 27.88 -56.46
CA THR A 16 52.34 27.20 -55.17
C THR A 16 50.87 27.05 -54.77
N ARG A 17 49.94 27.21 -55.72
CA ARG A 17 48.50 26.98 -55.54
C ARG A 17 48.07 25.51 -55.64
N GLU A 18 48.97 24.54 -55.49
CA GLU A 18 48.57 23.15 -55.28
C GLU A 18 48.08 22.90 -53.85
N ASN A 19 46.77 23.00 -53.70
CA ASN A 19 45.94 21.97 -53.04
C ASN A 19 46.35 21.53 -51.62
N LYS A 20 46.65 22.45 -50.70
CA LYS A 20 46.56 22.14 -49.26
C LYS A 20 45.09 22.08 -48.83
N LYS A 21 44.40 20.98 -49.18
CA LYS A 21 43.14 20.60 -48.50
C LYS A 21 43.41 20.66 -47.00
N LYS A 22 42.74 21.59 -46.29
CA LYS A 22 42.84 21.73 -44.84
C LYS A 22 42.46 20.39 -44.22
N VAL A 23 43.47 19.60 -43.85
CA VAL A 23 43.27 18.28 -43.27
C VAL A 23 42.47 18.47 -41.97
N GLY A 24 41.29 17.85 -41.88
CA GLY A 24 40.40 17.99 -40.74
C GLY A 24 41.10 17.65 -39.42
N LEU A 25 40.65 18.28 -38.33
CA LEU A 25 41.27 18.20 -36.99
C LEU A 25 41.56 16.75 -36.56
N ILE A 26 40.62 15.84 -36.86
CA ILE A 26 40.68 14.40 -36.57
C ILE A 26 41.83 13.72 -37.33
N ARG A 27 42.03 14.04 -38.61
CA ARG A 27 43.06 13.43 -39.46
C ARG A 27 44.46 13.93 -39.10
N ARG A 28 44.59 15.18 -38.61
CA ARG A 28 45.84 15.72 -38.03
C ARG A 28 46.19 15.09 -36.69
N LEU A 29 45.21 14.90 -35.80
CA LEU A 29 45.40 14.22 -34.52
C LEU A 29 45.82 12.75 -34.75
N TRP A 30 45.21 12.08 -35.71
CA TRP A 30 45.54 10.70 -36.09
C TRP A 30 46.95 10.56 -36.69
N GLN A 31 47.36 11.48 -37.59
CA GLN A 31 48.73 11.50 -38.11
C GLN A 31 49.78 11.78 -37.04
N LYS A 32 49.49 12.68 -36.08
CA LYS A 32 50.37 12.93 -34.93
C LYS A 32 50.48 11.73 -34.00
N PHE A 33 49.37 11.02 -33.74
CA PHE A 33 49.35 9.83 -32.90
C PHE A 33 50.13 8.67 -33.52
N ARG A 34 50.04 8.49 -34.85
CA ARG A 34 50.75 7.41 -35.58
C ARG A 34 52.26 7.63 -35.69
N ASN A 35 52.73 8.88 -35.61
CA ASN A 35 54.14 9.25 -35.69
C ASN A 35 54.82 9.38 -34.32
N ILE A 36 54.19 8.93 -33.23
CA ILE A 36 54.82 8.91 -31.89
C ILE A 36 55.87 7.80 -31.86
N ASP A 37 57.10 8.15 -31.46
CA ASP A 37 58.14 7.16 -31.20
C ASP A 37 57.89 6.47 -29.84
N TRP A 38 57.37 5.25 -29.91
CA TRP A 38 56.99 4.42 -28.76
C TRP A 38 58.17 3.75 -28.05
N LYS A 39 59.39 3.80 -28.63
CA LYS A 39 60.61 3.29 -27.98
C LYS A 39 61.16 4.29 -26.95
N ASN A 40 60.78 5.56 -27.02
CA ASN A 40 61.22 6.57 -26.07
C ASN A 40 60.47 6.45 -24.72
N PRO A 41 61.16 6.28 -23.58
CA PRO A 41 60.51 6.16 -22.27
C PRO A 41 59.63 7.37 -21.92
N VAL A 42 60.00 8.59 -22.33
CA VAL A 42 59.22 9.81 -22.03
C VAL A 42 57.85 9.79 -22.71
N ASN A 43 57.75 9.28 -23.95
CA ASN A 43 56.46 9.17 -24.66
C ASN A 43 55.56 8.08 -24.07
N ARG A 44 56.15 6.99 -23.54
CA ARG A 44 55.42 5.96 -22.81
C ARG A 44 54.83 6.50 -21.51
N TRP A 45 55.62 7.24 -20.73
CA TRP A 45 55.15 7.91 -19.51
C TRP A 45 54.08 8.97 -19.80
N LYS A 46 54.21 9.74 -20.89
CA LYS A 46 53.16 10.68 -21.32
C LYS A 46 51.86 9.97 -21.69
N LEU A 47 51.90 8.85 -22.41
CA LEU A 47 50.69 8.08 -22.71
C LEU A 47 50.08 7.49 -21.45
N LEU A 48 50.88 6.92 -20.55
CA LEU A 48 50.39 6.40 -19.27
C LEU A 48 49.72 7.51 -18.44
N PHE A 49 50.31 8.70 -18.39
CA PHE A 49 49.73 9.84 -17.69
C PHE A 49 48.42 10.31 -18.33
N VAL A 50 48.37 10.47 -19.66
CA VAL A 50 47.14 10.86 -20.38
C VAL A 50 46.06 9.79 -20.23
N SER A 51 46.42 8.51 -20.30
CA SER A 51 45.50 7.39 -20.07
C SER A 51 44.98 7.38 -18.64
N LEU A 52 45.83 7.61 -17.65
CA LEU A 52 45.44 7.70 -16.24
C LEU A 52 44.46 8.86 -16.00
N VAL A 53 44.79 10.05 -16.49
CA VAL A 53 43.91 11.23 -16.41
C VAL A 53 42.60 10.97 -17.15
N GLY A 54 42.65 10.36 -18.33
CA GLY A 54 41.46 9.96 -19.09
C GLY A 54 40.57 8.98 -18.32
N CYS A 55 41.16 7.95 -17.70
CA CYS A 55 40.44 7.02 -16.82
C CYS A 55 39.82 7.75 -15.63
N ILE A 56 40.55 8.62 -14.95
CA ILE A 56 40.02 9.38 -13.81
C ILE A 56 38.83 10.25 -14.24
N VAL A 57 38.92 10.93 -15.38
CA VAL A 57 37.83 11.76 -15.90
C VAL A 57 36.62 10.91 -16.27
N VAL A 58 36.81 9.78 -16.95
CA VAL A 58 35.70 8.91 -17.37
C VAL A 58 35.04 8.23 -16.18
N PHE A 59 35.82 7.59 -15.29
CA PHE A 59 35.28 6.88 -14.13
C PHE A 59 34.78 7.84 -13.05
N GLY A 60 35.52 8.91 -12.77
CA GLY A 60 35.11 9.93 -11.82
C GLY A 60 33.90 10.72 -12.31
N GLY A 61 33.88 11.11 -13.59
CA GLY A 61 32.73 11.75 -14.21
C GLY A 61 31.50 10.83 -14.26
N GLY A 62 31.69 9.57 -14.66
CA GLY A 62 30.65 8.56 -14.67
C GLY A 62 30.06 8.31 -13.27
N TYR A 63 30.91 8.20 -12.24
CA TYR A 63 30.46 8.09 -10.85
C TYR A 63 29.68 9.32 -10.39
N GLY A 64 30.13 10.53 -10.75
CA GLY A 64 29.43 11.78 -10.44
C GLY A 64 28.01 11.81 -11.03
N VAL A 65 27.88 11.49 -12.32
CA VAL A 65 26.57 11.39 -12.99
C VAL A 65 25.69 10.32 -12.34
N LEU A 66 26.26 9.17 -12.00
CA LEU A 66 25.54 8.08 -11.34
C LEU A 66 25.02 8.52 -9.96
N SER A 67 25.86 9.19 -9.18
CA SER A 67 25.48 9.70 -7.85
C SER A 67 24.38 10.77 -7.95
N LEU A 68 24.43 11.65 -8.94
CA LEU A 68 23.41 12.67 -9.16
C LEU A 68 22.07 12.03 -9.55
N THR A 69 22.07 11.10 -10.50
CA THR A 69 20.86 10.38 -10.95
C THR A 69 20.31 9.40 -9.91
N ASN A 70 21.02 9.18 -8.80
CA ASN A 70 20.56 8.42 -7.64
C ASN A 70 19.99 9.32 -6.53
N SER A 71 20.10 10.64 -6.65
CA SER A 71 19.66 11.56 -5.59
C SER A 71 18.14 11.76 -5.59
N PRO A 72 17.50 11.92 -4.42
CA PRO A 72 16.09 12.31 -4.34
C PRO A 72 15.78 13.60 -5.10
N SER A 73 16.72 14.56 -5.13
CA SER A 73 16.58 15.81 -5.88
C SER A 73 16.49 15.63 -7.39
N PHE A 74 17.12 14.58 -7.94
CA PHE A 74 16.96 14.26 -9.35
C PHE A 74 15.57 13.69 -9.62
N CYS A 75 15.09 12.76 -8.79
CA CYS A 75 13.73 12.21 -8.92
C CYS A 75 12.66 13.31 -8.79
N SER A 76 12.85 14.28 -7.88
CA SER A 76 11.91 15.40 -7.71
C SER A 76 11.96 16.44 -8.83
N SER A 77 12.88 16.32 -9.79
CA SER A 77 12.91 17.23 -10.95
C SER A 77 11.81 16.91 -11.96
N CYS A 78 11.27 15.69 -11.90
CA CYS A 78 10.10 15.25 -12.64
C CYS A 78 8.83 15.60 -11.85
N HIS A 79 7.89 16.33 -12.46
CA HIS A 79 6.67 16.78 -11.78
C HIS A 79 5.72 15.61 -11.48
N GLU A 80 5.76 14.56 -12.29
CA GLU A 80 5.01 13.32 -12.10
C GLU A 80 5.38 12.61 -10.78
N MET A 81 6.60 12.82 -10.29
CA MET A 81 7.10 12.25 -9.03
C MET A 81 6.68 13.05 -7.78
N ALA A 82 5.94 14.15 -7.93
CA ALA A 82 5.55 15.00 -6.80
C ALA A 82 4.83 14.26 -5.65
N PRO A 83 3.89 13.32 -5.89
CA PRO A 83 3.26 12.54 -4.81
C PRO A 83 4.27 11.67 -4.05
N GLU A 84 5.10 10.93 -4.77
CA GLU A 84 6.06 9.99 -4.19
C GLU A 84 7.18 10.74 -3.45
N TYR A 85 7.64 11.88 -3.97
CA TYR A 85 8.63 12.72 -3.31
C TYR A 85 8.08 13.40 -2.05
N SER A 86 6.84 13.92 -2.11
CA SER A 86 6.21 14.56 -0.95
C SER A 86 5.98 13.56 0.18
N THR A 87 5.52 12.36 -0.13
CA THR A 87 5.35 11.29 0.86
C THR A 87 6.70 10.79 1.39
N PHE A 88 7.69 10.62 0.52
CA PHE A 88 9.06 10.26 0.93
C PHE A 88 9.64 11.27 1.93
N THR A 89 9.55 12.57 1.65
CA THR A 89 10.08 13.62 2.52
C THR A 89 9.33 13.76 3.85
N ALA A 90 8.06 13.38 3.90
CA ALA A 90 7.26 13.30 5.13
C ALA A 90 7.47 11.98 5.90
N SER A 91 8.11 10.98 5.30
CA SER A 91 8.34 9.67 5.92
C SER A 91 9.57 9.64 6.83
N ALA A 92 9.65 8.57 7.64
CA ALA A 92 10.84 8.26 8.45
C ALA A 92 12.08 7.92 7.60
N HIS A 93 11.93 7.67 6.30
CA HIS A 93 13.01 7.30 5.37
C HIS A 93 13.54 8.51 4.57
N SER A 94 13.13 9.74 4.89
CA SER A 94 13.53 10.96 4.18
C SER A 94 15.05 11.23 4.12
N ASN A 95 15.85 10.57 4.94
CA ASN A 95 17.31 10.75 5.02
C ASN A 95 18.13 9.74 4.19
N ILE A 96 17.48 8.86 3.41
CA ILE A 96 18.16 7.93 2.49
C ILE A 96 17.90 8.30 1.03
N SER A 97 18.60 7.69 0.08
CA SER A 97 18.29 7.85 -1.33
C SER A 97 17.13 6.95 -1.75
N CYS A 98 16.30 7.42 -2.69
CA CYS A 98 15.22 6.63 -3.31
C CYS A 98 15.74 5.29 -3.84
N VAL A 99 16.92 5.27 -4.46
CA VAL A 99 17.47 4.05 -5.08
C VAL A 99 17.92 3.01 -4.06
N GLN A 100 18.12 3.38 -2.79
CA GLN A 100 18.45 2.39 -1.74
C GLN A 100 17.27 1.44 -1.47
N CYS A 101 16.04 1.85 -1.81
CA CYS A 101 14.85 1.01 -1.77
C CYS A 101 14.43 0.51 -3.15
N HIS A 102 14.43 1.38 -4.17
CA HIS A 102 13.88 1.06 -5.49
C HIS A 102 14.82 0.24 -6.39
N ILE A 103 16.11 0.16 -6.07
CA ILE A 103 17.07 -0.59 -6.87
C ILE A 103 17.74 -1.66 -6.02
N LYS A 104 17.66 -2.91 -6.46
CA LYS A 104 18.34 -4.03 -5.80
C LYS A 104 19.84 -3.72 -5.62
N PRO A 105 20.45 -3.99 -4.46
CA PRO A 105 21.85 -3.69 -4.22
C PRO A 105 22.78 -4.36 -5.25
N GLY A 106 23.92 -3.71 -5.53
CA GLY A 106 24.93 -4.20 -6.47
C GLY A 106 25.04 -3.37 -7.74
N PHE A 107 26.26 -3.27 -8.27
CA PHE A 107 26.56 -2.42 -9.43
C PHE A 107 25.82 -2.87 -10.69
N THR A 108 25.77 -4.17 -10.96
CA THR A 108 25.07 -4.72 -12.14
C THR A 108 23.57 -4.40 -12.09
N ASN A 109 22.92 -4.67 -10.95
CA ASN A 109 21.52 -4.36 -10.72
C ASN A 109 21.22 -2.87 -10.91
N MET A 110 22.13 -2.00 -10.45
CA MET A 110 22.02 -0.55 -10.62
C MET A 110 22.01 -0.14 -12.10
N ILE A 111 22.95 -0.65 -12.89
CA ILE A 111 23.03 -0.34 -14.32
C ILE A 111 21.83 -0.92 -15.07
N THR A 112 21.45 -2.18 -14.80
CA THR A 112 20.31 -2.81 -15.47
C THR A 112 19.00 -2.09 -15.16
N HIS A 113 18.80 -1.66 -13.92
CA HIS A 113 17.61 -0.90 -13.55
C HIS A 113 17.57 0.45 -14.27
N LYS A 114 18.69 1.19 -14.30
CA LYS A 114 18.78 2.45 -15.04
C LYS A 114 18.50 2.29 -16.55
N MET A 115 18.94 1.18 -17.15
CA MET A 115 18.60 0.88 -18.55
C MET A 115 17.10 0.61 -18.73
N LYS A 116 16.46 -0.12 -17.81
CA LYS A 116 15.00 -0.35 -17.83
C LYS A 116 14.22 0.95 -17.62
N SER A 117 14.65 1.80 -16.69
CA SER A 117 14.03 3.11 -16.39
C SER A 117 14.12 4.13 -17.53
N MET A 118 14.83 3.83 -18.63
CA MET A 118 14.74 4.65 -19.85
C MET A 118 13.30 4.76 -20.38
N LYS A 119 12.45 3.75 -20.09
CA LYS A 119 11.00 3.80 -20.38
C LYS A 119 10.29 4.97 -19.69
N GLU A 120 10.73 5.35 -18.49
CA GLU A 120 10.14 6.44 -17.71
C GLU A 120 10.43 7.79 -18.39
N VAL A 121 11.65 7.96 -18.92
CA VAL A 121 12.01 9.15 -19.72
C VAL A 121 11.19 9.21 -21.02
N TYR A 122 10.94 8.06 -21.65
CA TYR A 122 10.05 7.99 -22.81
C TYR A 122 8.63 8.46 -22.43
N TYR A 123 8.05 7.93 -21.36
CA TYR A 123 6.72 8.35 -20.88
C TYR A 123 6.66 9.82 -20.48
N HIS A 124 7.70 10.36 -19.84
CA HIS A 124 7.79 11.78 -19.53
C HIS A 124 7.62 12.66 -20.79
N VAL A 125 8.13 12.20 -21.94
CA VAL A 125 8.07 12.93 -23.20
C VAL A 125 6.78 12.65 -24.01
N THR A 126 6.30 11.40 -24.01
CA THR A 126 5.16 10.99 -24.86
C THR A 126 3.80 11.13 -24.19
N GLY A 127 3.75 11.17 -22.86
CA GLY A 127 2.53 11.13 -22.07
C GLY A 127 2.74 10.28 -20.83
N ILE A 128 2.50 10.90 -19.67
CA ILE A 128 2.68 10.25 -18.37
C ILE A 128 1.47 9.34 -18.12
N PRO A 129 1.67 8.10 -17.62
CA PRO A 129 0.57 7.23 -17.23
C PRO A 129 -0.36 7.90 -16.22
N GLU A 130 -1.64 7.52 -16.25
CA GLU A 130 -2.65 8.08 -15.33
C GLU A 130 -2.21 7.90 -13.88
N GLN A 131 -1.70 6.72 -13.55
CA GLN A 131 -1.23 6.36 -12.21
C GLN A 131 0.21 5.85 -12.24
N ILE A 132 1.05 6.33 -11.31
CA ILE A 132 2.37 5.75 -11.10
C ILE A 132 2.22 4.56 -10.16
N VAL A 133 2.57 3.38 -10.65
CA VAL A 133 2.52 2.14 -9.87
C VAL A 133 3.87 1.46 -9.94
N GLN A 134 4.25 0.83 -8.84
CA GLN A 134 5.39 -0.06 -8.83
C GLN A 134 5.04 -1.31 -9.65
N THR A 135 5.77 -1.54 -10.74
CA THR A 135 5.55 -2.73 -11.58
C THR A 135 5.94 -3.99 -10.82
N GLU A 136 5.34 -5.12 -11.19
CA GLU A 136 5.63 -6.41 -10.56
C GLU A 136 7.12 -6.79 -10.65
N GLU A 137 7.78 -6.46 -11.77
CA GLU A 137 9.22 -6.71 -11.93
C GLU A 137 10.13 -5.81 -11.08
N GLU A 138 9.61 -4.69 -10.60
CA GLU A 138 10.37 -3.64 -9.90
C GLU A 138 9.99 -3.55 -8.42
N ALA A 139 9.23 -4.52 -7.91
CA ALA A 139 8.87 -4.63 -6.50
C ALA A 139 10.10 -4.56 -5.57
N VAL A 140 9.99 -3.84 -4.45
CA VAL A 140 11.11 -3.66 -3.51
C VAL A 140 11.51 -5.01 -2.92
N SER A 141 12.77 -5.38 -3.10
CA SER A 141 13.28 -6.66 -2.62
C SER A 141 13.60 -6.65 -1.13
N ASN A 142 13.57 -7.84 -0.49
CA ASN A 142 13.98 -8.02 0.90
C ASN A 142 15.41 -7.54 1.16
N GLU A 143 16.31 -7.72 0.19
CA GLU A 143 17.72 -7.32 0.31
C GLU A 143 17.87 -5.82 0.55
N ASN A 144 17.00 -5.00 -0.07
CA ASN A 144 16.99 -3.55 0.14
C ASN A 144 16.74 -3.21 1.61
N CYS A 145 15.71 -3.81 2.22
CA CYS A 145 15.35 -3.59 3.61
C CYS A 145 16.43 -4.11 4.58
N LEU A 146 17.00 -5.27 4.29
CA LEU A 146 17.97 -5.97 5.15
C LEU A 146 19.34 -5.29 5.25
N GLN A 147 19.63 -4.32 4.37
CA GLN A 147 20.82 -3.46 4.52
C GLN A 147 20.77 -2.61 5.82
N CYS A 148 19.57 -2.28 6.30
CA CYS A 148 19.37 -1.42 7.46
C CYS A 148 18.52 -2.08 8.57
N HIS A 149 17.64 -3.03 8.24
CA HIS A 149 16.74 -3.68 9.19
C HIS A 149 17.17 -5.10 9.52
N SER A 150 17.27 -5.41 10.82
CA SER A 150 17.61 -6.77 11.29
C SER A 150 16.43 -7.73 11.21
N LYS A 151 16.71 -8.95 10.74
CA LYS A 151 15.75 -10.08 10.72
C LYS A 151 15.38 -10.63 12.10
N ASN A 152 16.13 -10.30 13.16
CA ASN A 152 15.95 -10.88 14.49
C ASN A 152 14.92 -10.15 15.37
N ARG A 153 14.01 -9.39 14.77
CA ARG A 153 12.97 -8.65 15.49
C ARG A 153 11.76 -9.56 15.75
N LEU A 154 11.28 -9.60 17.00
CA LEU A 154 10.14 -10.44 17.40
C LEU A 154 8.83 -9.68 17.66
N VAL A 155 8.89 -8.34 17.65
CA VAL A 155 7.72 -7.48 17.86
C VAL A 155 7.69 -6.31 16.90
N THR A 156 6.49 -5.81 16.61
CA THR A 156 6.33 -4.56 15.87
C THR A 156 6.84 -3.36 16.66
N ALA A 157 6.92 -2.19 16.01
CA ALA A 157 7.34 -0.95 16.66
C ALA A 157 6.45 -0.53 17.82
N SER A 158 5.15 -0.84 17.76
CA SER A 158 4.25 -0.59 18.90
C SER A 158 4.43 -1.59 20.05
N GLY A 159 5.22 -2.65 19.88
CA GLY A 159 5.49 -3.65 20.92
C GLY A 159 4.36 -4.65 21.19
N ASP A 160 3.17 -4.42 20.65
CA ASP A 160 1.96 -5.23 20.85
C ASP A 160 1.95 -6.52 20.02
N LEU A 161 2.22 -6.44 18.73
CA LEU A 161 2.15 -7.61 17.84
C LEU A 161 3.44 -8.41 17.89
N LYS A 162 3.31 -9.72 18.12
CA LYS A 162 4.34 -10.77 18.00
C LYS A 162 4.49 -11.13 16.52
N VAL A 163 5.66 -10.86 15.95
CA VAL A 163 5.95 -11.16 14.54
C VAL A 163 7.32 -11.80 14.46
N ASN A 164 7.37 -13.07 14.07
CA ASN A 164 8.62 -13.79 13.83
C ASN A 164 9.23 -13.40 12.48
N HIS A 165 9.88 -12.23 12.40
CA HIS A 165 10.44 -11.72 11.14
C HIS A 165 11.41 -12.74 10.51
N LYS A 166 12.24 -13.41 11.31
CA LYS A 166 13.18 -14.43 10.84
C LYS A 166 12.46 -15.55 10.09
N GLY A 167 11.41 -16.12 10.67
CA GLY A 167 10.63 -17.19 10.03
C GLY A 167 9.95 -16.75 8.73
N HIS A 168 9.43 -15.53 8.68
CA HIS A 168 8.82 -14.98 7.46
C HIS A 168 9.87 -14.75 6.35
N ILE A 169 11.04 -14.22 6.70
CA ILE A 169 12.13 -14.00 5.75
C ILE A 169 12.70 -15.32 5.24
N GLU A 170 12.81 -16.36 6.08
CA GLU A 170 13.24 -17.71 5.66
C GLU A 170 12.25 -18.38 4.70
N LYS A 171 10.99 -17.93 4.68
CA LYS A 171 9.96 -18.32 3.72
C LYS A 171 9.91 -17.43 2.47
N ASP A 172 10.89 -16.54 2.33
CA ASP A 172 11.01 -15.57 1.24
C ASP A 172 9.79 -14.64 1.10
N ILE A 173 9.12 -14.36 2.23
CA ILE A 173 7.99 -13.42 2.25
C ILE A 173 8.57 -11.99 2.09
N PRO A 174 8.15 -11.21 1.07
CA PRO A 174 8.60 -9.85 0.90
C PRO A 174 8.25 -8.94 2.09
N CYS A 175 9.15 -8.06 2.49
CA CYS A 175 8.93 -7.10 3.57
C CYS A 175 7.72 -6.20 3.24
N ILE A 176 7.54 -5.85 1.97
CA ILE A 176 6.44 -5.04 1.47
C ILE A 176 5.08 -5.73 1.57
N THR A 177 4.99 -7.06 1.71
CA THR A 177 3.72 -7.77 1.93
C THR A 177 2.95 -7.18 3.12
N CYS A 178 3.69 -6.78 4.16
CA CYS A 178 3.15 -6.11 5.35
C CYS A 178 3.51 -4.61 5.40
N HIS A 179 4.69 -4.21 4.89
CA HIS A 179 5.21 -2.85 4.99
C HIS A 179 5.04 -1.99 3.72
N ALA A 180 4.09 -2.34 2.83
CA ALA A 180 3.83 -1.60 1.58
C ALA A 180 3.57 -0.09 1.76
N GLY A 181 3.09 0.33 2.94
CA GLY A 181 2.75 1.73 3.21
C GLY A 181 3.86 2.59 3.82
N VAL A 182 5.03 2.03 4.13
CA VAL A 182 5.99 2.68 5.05
C VAL A 182 6.55 4.03 4.58
N VAL A 183 6.68 4.22 3.26
CA VAL A 183 7.17 5.49 2.67
C VAL A 183 6.04 6.26 2.01
N HIS A 184 5.22 5.58 1.20
CA HIS A 184 4.25 6.24 0.32
C HIS A 184 2.80 6.12 0.79
N ALA A 185 2.56 5.65 2.03
CA ALA A 185 1.22 5.55 2.63
C ALA A 185 0.13 4.98 1.69
N LYS A 186 0.53 4.01 0.85
CA LYS A 186 -0.32 3.31 -0.12
C LYS A 186 -1.10 4.24 -1.05
N ILE A 187 -0.54 5.40 -1.42
CA ILE A 187 -1.21 6.41 -2.27
C ILE A 187 -1.68 5.85 -3.61
N ALA A 188 -0.94 4.90 -4.19
CA ALA A 188 -1.34 4.18 -5.40
C ALA A 188 -2.59 3.31 -5.18
N ALA A 189 -2.66 2.53 -4.10
CA ALA A 189 -3.83 1.70 -3.79
C ALA A 189 -5.06 2.57 -3.45
N ARG A 190 -4.82 3.75 -2.88
CA ARG A 190 -5.84 4.77 -2.56
C ARG A 190 -6.27 5.57 -3.80
N GLY A 191 -5.58 5.45 -4.94
CA GLY A 191 -5.88 6.20 -6.15
C GLY A 191 -5.62 7.70 -6.06
N ILE A 192 -4.73 8.14 -5.15
CA ILE A 192 -4.44 9.57 -4.91
C ILE A 192 -3.06 10.00 -5.43
N ASN A 193 -2.48 9.24 -6.36
CA ASN A 193 -1.29 9.62 -7.11
C ASN A 193 -1.55 9.73 -8.63
N THR A 194 -2.80 10.01 -8.99
CA THR A 194 -3.24 10.23 -10.37
C THR A 194 -2.85 11.62 -10.87
N GLU A 195 -2.84 11.80 -12.20
CA GLU A 195 -2.52 13.07 -12.85
C GLU A 195 -3.28 14.27 -12.28
N GLU A 196 -4.59 14.13 -12.08
CA GLU A 196 -5.49 15.19 -11.61
C GLU A 196 -5.10 15.77 -10.25
N VAL A 197 -4.44 14.96 -9.41
CA VAL A 197 -4.13 15.32 -8.01
C VAL A 197 -2.65 15.59 -7.76
N ARG A 198 -1.75 15.36 -8.74
CA ARG A 198 -0.29 15.50 -8.53
C ARG A 198 0.10 16.89 -8.04
N GLY A 199 -0.54 17.93 -8.56
CA GLY A 199 -0.28 19.34 -8.19
C GLY A 199 -0.64 19.69 -6.74
N HIS A 200 -1.42 18.86 -6.06
CA HIS A 200 -1.81 19.08 -4.67
C HIS A 200 -0.85 18.44 -3.66
N TRP A 201 0.15 17.69 -4.12
CA TRP A 201 1.13 17.09 -3.23
C TRP A 201 2.21 18.09 -2.83
N THR A 202 2.18 18.43 -1.55
CA THR A 202 3.20 19.20 -0.85
C THR A 202 3.63 18.41 0.38
N LYS A 203 4.75 18.77 1.00
CA LYS A 203 5.17 18.16 2.27
C LYS A 203 4.08 18.27 3.35
N GLU A 204 3.44 19.44 3.46
CA GLU A 204 2.36 19.67 4.44
C GLU A 204 1.14 18.78 4.16
N ASN A 205 0.72 18.67 2.89
CA ASN A 205 -0.40 17.81 2.53
C ASN A 205 -0.03 16.32 2.71
N ALA A 206 1.21 15.93 2.46
CA ALA A 206 1.68 14.58 2.73
C ALA A 206 1.63 14.26 4.23
N GLU A 207 2.12 15.14 5.09
CA GLU A 207 2.03 14.98 6.56
C GLU A 207 0.58 14.84 7.03
N LYS A 208 -0.36 15.57 6.40
CA LYS A 208 -1.79 15.43 6.68
C LYS A 208 -2.35 14.09 6.19
N LEU A 209 -1.95 13.60 5.01
CA LEU A 209 -2.57 12.44 4.35
C LEU A 209 -1.92 11.10 4.69
N MET A 210 -0.71 11.10 5.25
CA MET A 210 0.06 9.91 5.65
C MET A 210 -0.32 9.44 7.05
N GLU A 211 -1.58 9.08 7.23
CA GLU A 211 -2.06 8.58 8.52
C GLU A 211 -1.51 7.20 8.87
N GLU A 212 -1.44 6.93 10.17
CA GLU A 212 -0.94 5.68 10.73
C GLU A 212 -1.63 4.43 10.15
N LYS A 213 -2.94 4.51 9.86
CA LYS A 213 -3.72 3.43 9.23
C LYS A 213 -3.23 3.03 7.84
N TYR A 214 -2.55 3.93 7.12
CA TYR A 214 -1.99 3.64 5.79
C TYR A 214 -0.51 3.28 5.85
N LEU A 215 0.23 3.77 6.85
CA LEU A 215 1.64 3.47 7.07
C LEU A 215 1.85 2.06 7.65
N ARG A 216 0.88 1.56 8.43
CA ARG A 216 0.96 0.28 9.13
C ARG A 216 0.08 -0.78 8.46
N PRO A 217 0.44 -2.07 8.52
CA PRO A 217 -0.48 -3.14 8.12
C PRO A 217 -1.73 -3.10 9.01
N ASN A 218 -2.89 -3.28 8.39
CA ASN A 218 -4.11 -3.60 9.13
C ASN A 218 -4.07 -5.09 9.51
N MET A 219 -4.91 -5.50 10.46
CA MET A 219 -4.97 -6.89 10.88
C MET A 219 -5.43 -7.81 9.73
N GLY A 220 -6.21 -7.29 8.77
CA GLY A 220 -6.76 -8.04 7.66
C GLY A 220 -5.68 -8.53 6.72
N SER A 221 -4.60 -7.75 6.57
CA SER A 221 -3.41 -8.17 5.84
C SER A 221 -2.76 -9.42 6.46
N CYS A 222 -2.75 -9.52 7.79
CA CYS A 222 -2.20 -10.67 8.50
C CYS A 222 -3.12 -11.88 8.39
N ILE A 223 -4.42 -11.67 8.59
CA ILE A 223 -5.42 -12.75 8.66
C ILE A 223 -5.66 -13.34 7.28
N ASP A 224 -5.84 -12.53 6.24
CA ASP A 224 -5.98 -12.99 4.85
C ASP A 224 -4.78 -13.84 4.43
N CYS A 225 -3.55 -13.38 4.70
CA CYS A 225 -2.34 -14.13 4.37
C CYS A 225 -2.28 -15.45 5.14
N HIS A 226 -2.51 -15.43 6.45
CA HIS A 226 -2.43 -16.64 7.26
C HIS A 226 -3.57 -17.63 7.00
N GLU A 227 -4.76 -17.17 6.61
CA GLU A 227 -5.86 -18.02 6.17
C GLU A 227 -5.50 -18.78 4.89
N LYS A 228 -4.95 -18.07 3.90
CA LYS A 228 -4.41 -18.69 2.68
C LYS A 228 -3.30 -19.70 2.97
N VAL A 229 -2.39 -19.38 3.88
CA VAL A 229 -1.35 -20.33 4.34
C VAL A 229 -1.95 -21.57 5.01
N ASN A 230 -2.99 -21.38 5.84
CA ASN A 230 -3.70 -22.49 6.47
C ASN A 230 -4.43 -23.40 5.47
N ASN A 231 -4.73 -22.85 4.29
CA ASN A 231 -5.29 -23.57 3.14
C ASN A 231 -4.20 -24.14 2.19
N GLY A 232 -2.92 -24.01 2.55
CA GLY A 232 -1.80 -24.54 1.77
C GLY A 232 -1.30 -23.62 0.65
N GLU A 233 -1.79 -22.38 0.59
CA GLU A 233 -1.37 -21.39 -0.41
C GLU A 233 -0.15 -20.58 0.06
N GLU A 234 0.62 -20.07 -0.88
CA GLU A 234 1.74 -19.15 -0.63
C GLU A 234 1.51 -17.84 -1.41
N PRO A 235 0.55 -17.00 -0.99
CA PRO A 235 0.06 -15.87 -1.79
C PRO A 235 1.14 -14.84 -2.13
N TRP A 236 2.17 -14.70 -1.29
CA TRP A 236 3.27 -13.77 -1.51
C TRP A 236 4.15 -14.11 -2.72
N LYS A 237 4.06 -15.33 -3.26
CA LYS A 237 4.78 -15.72 -4.48
C LYS A 237 4.26 -14.98 -5.71
N GLU A 238 3.00 -14.57 -5.70
CA GLU A 238 2.43 -13.73 -6.74
C GLU A 238 2.74 -12.26 -6.41
N VAL A 239 3.43 -11.56 -7.31
CA VAL A 239 3.82 -10.18 -7.04
C VAL A 239 2.59 -9.28 -6.91
N ALA A 240 1.54 -9.54 -7.69
CA ALA A 240 0.24 -8.89 -7.60
C ALA A 240 -0.40 -8.95 -6.21
N TYR A 241 -0.03 -9.92 -5.37
CA TYR A 241 -0.49 -9.95 -3.98
C TYR A 241 0.13 -8.80 -3.16
N ASN A 242 1.35 -8.38 -3.49
CA ASN A 242 2.17 -7.46 -2.69
C ASN A 242 2.11 -6.00 -3.17
N VAL A 243 1.88 -5.77 -4.46
CA VAL A 243 1.78 -4.44 -5.06
C VAL A 243 0.41 -4.24 -5.71
N PRO A 244 -0.15 -3.02 -5.70
CA PRO A 244 -1.41 -2.77 -6.39
C PRO A 244 -1.24 -3.07 -7.88
N PRO A 245 -2.23 -3.72 -8.50
CA PRO A 245 -2.11 -4.10 -9.90
C PRO A 245 -2.12 -2.84 -10.78
N ASN A 246 -1.36 -2.88 -11.88
CA ASN A 246 -1.31 -1.75 -12.80
C ASN A 246 -2.67 -1.56 -13.49
N PRO A 247 -3.36 -0.41 -13.35
CA PRO A 247 -4.67 -0.20 -13.94
C PRO A 247 -4.72 -0.44 -15.46
N GLU A 248 -3.68 -0.01 -16.20
CA GLU A 248 -3.59 -0.19 -17.66
C GLU A 248 -3.43 -1.68 -18.03
N GLU A 249 -2.65 -2.42 -17.23
CA GLU A 249 -2.43 -3.85 -17.44
C GLU A 249 -3.65 -4.68 -17.04
N VAL A 250 -4.36 -4.28 -15.99
CA VAL A 250 -5.64 -4.87 -15.59
C VAL A 250 -6.67 -4.67 -16.68
N GLN A 251 -6.79 -3.45 -17.23
CA GLN A 251 -7.71 -3.18 -18.32
C GLN A 251 -7.37 -4.02 -19.56
N HIS A 252 -6.09 -4.11 -19.92
CA HIS A 252 -5.65 -4.96 -21.03
C HIS A 252 -5.95 -6.45 -20.78
N LYS A 253 -5.72 -6.95 -19.56
CA LYS A 253 -6.06 -8.33 -19.16
C LYS A 253 -7.57 -8.56 -19.16
N LEU A 254 -8.38 -7.59 -18.74
CA LEU A 254 -9.85 -7.67 -18.82
C LEU A 254 -10.32 -7.66 -20.28
N ASP A 255 -9.69 -6.87 -21.15
CA ASP A 255 -9.99 -6.83 -22.58
C ASP A 255 -9.57 -8.13 -23.28
N GLU A 256 -8.44 -8.73 -22.89
CA GLU A 256 -8.00 -10.05 -23.35
C GLU A 256 -8.85 -11.19 -22.78
N GLN A 257 -9.29 -11.10 -21.53
CA GLN A 257 -10.20 -12.05 -20.90
C GLN A 257 -11.60 -11.95 -21.49
N ALA A 258 -12.08 -10.76 -21.85
CA ALA A 258 -13.31 -10.57 -22.61
C ALA A 258 -13.21 -11.22 -24.00
N LYS A 259 -12.01 -11.20 -24.61
CA LYS A 259 -11.72 -11.94 -25.85
C LYS A 259 -11.65 -13.45 -25.62
N LYS A 260 -11.04 -13.93 -24.53
CA LYS A 260 -10.94 -15.36 -24.19
C LYS A 260 -12.24 -15.97 -23.66
N ALA A 261 -13.11 -15.20 -23.01
CA ALA A 261 -14.43 -15.63 -22.54
C ALA A 261 -15.40 -15.96 -23.69
N SER A 262 -15.01 -15.69 -24.94
CA SER A 262 -15.68 -16.22 -26.14
C SER A 262 -15.26 -17.65 -26.52
N GLY A 263 -14.34 -18.28 -25.76
CA GLY A 263 -13.83 -19.63 -26.01
C GLY A 263 -13.59 -20.43 -24.74
N GLU A 264 -14.54 -21.33 -24.46
CA GLU A 264 -14.45 -22.54 -23.63
C GLU A 264 -14.47 -22.43 -22.09
N ALA A 265 -15.47 -23.13 -21.54
CA ALA A 265 -15.62 -23.51 -20.15
C ALA A 265 -15.21 -24.99 -19.97
N ALA A 266 -14.46 -25.31 -18.92
CA ALA A 266 -14.40 -26.67 -18.38
C ALA A 266 -14.03 -26.62 -16.88
N SER A 267 -14.86 -27.28 -16.08
CA SER A 267 -14.82 -27.43 -14.63
C SER A 267 -13.99 -28.64 -14.20
N THR A 268 -13.48 -28.65 -12.96
CA THR A 268 -13.26 -29.91 -12.21
C THR A 268 -13.34 -29.68 -10.70
N GLU A 269 -14.00 -30.61 -10.01
CA GLU A 269 -14.44 -30.62 -8.61
C GLU A 269 -13.37 -31.10 -7.60
N THR A 270 -13.63 -30.76 -6.33
CA THR A 270 -12.95 -31.11 -5.07
C THR A 270 -13.28 -32.53 -4.56
N LYS A 271 -12.45 -33.05 -3.63
CA LYS A 271 -12.83 -34.10 -2.66
C LYS A 271 -12.21 -33.85 -1.27
N GLU A 272 -13.06 -33.94 -0.26
CA GLU A 272 -12.77 -33.93 1.19
C GLU A 272 -12.52 -35.35 1.72
N ASP A 273 -11.87 -35.47 2.89
CA ASP A 273 -12.25 -36.47 3.91
C ASP A 273 -11.71 -36.13 5.32
N GLU A 274 -12.56 -36.33 6.33
CA GLU A 274 -12.37 -36.07 7.77
C GLU A 274 -11.75 -37.27 8.53
N THR A 275 -11.21 -37.05 9.74
CA THR A 275 -11.62 -37.76 11.00
C THR A 275 -10.81 -37.30 12.21
N ALA A 276 -11.47 -37.28 13.38
CA ALA A 276 -11.01 -36.73 14.66
C ALA A 276 -10.67 -37.80 15.72
N ALA A 277 -9.78 -37.50 16.69
CA ALA A 277 -9.87 -37.93 18.11
C ALA A 277 -8.82 -37.26 19.04
N ALA A 278 -9.25 -36.97 20.27
CA ALA A 278 -8.64 -36.31 21.46
C ALA A 278 -7.50 -37.11 22.18
N HIS A 279 -6.72 -36.69 23.20
CA HIS A 279 -6.52 -35.56 24.17
C HIS A 279 -5.07 -35.69 24.74
N ASP A 280 -4.45 -34.65 25.35
CA ASP A 280 -3.82 -34.64 26.72
C ASP A 280 -2.92 -33.38 26.96
N GLU A 281 -3.10 -32.73 28.11
CA GLU A 281 -2.86 -31.31 28.44
C GLU A 281 -1.43 -30.94 28.89
N LYS A 282 -0.45 -31.85 28.83
CA LYS A 282 0.83 -31.64 29.55
C LYS A 282 1.97 -30.99 28.75
N ASN A 283 1.80 -30.78 27.44
CA ASN A 283 2.87 -30.24 26.58
C ASN A 283 2.85 -28.70 26.45
N GLN A 284 1.98 -28.02 27.18
CA GLN A 284 1.82 -26.57 27.18
C GLN A 284 3.11 -25.82 27.62
N GLU A 285 4.00 -26.48 28.35
CA GLU A 285 5.34 -25.97 28.71
C GLU A 285 6.34 -25.98 27.54
N ILE A 286 6.16 -26.84 26.54
CA ILE A 286 7.02 -26.92 25.34
C ILE A 286 6.73 -25.75 24.38
N ILE A 287 5.53 -25.16 24.46
CA ILE A 287 5.04 -24.07 23.60
C ILE A 287 5.93 -22.82 23.70
N LEU A 288 6.57 -22.58 24.84
CA LEU A 288 7.40 -21.39 25.07
C LEU A 288 8.85 -21.54 24.54
N GLN A 289 9.36 -22.76 24.35
CA GLN A 289 10.67 -23.00 23.73
C GLN A 289 10.60 -23.15 22.19
N ALA A 290 9.41 -23.32 21.61
CA ALA A 290 9.21 -23.64 20.20
C ALA A 290 8.80 -22.46 19.29
N ILE A 291 8.79 -21.21 19.78
CA ILE A 291 8.58 -20.00 18.94
C ILE A 291 9.63 -19.91 17.81
N GLY A 292 10.75 -20.62 17.94
CA GLY A 292 11.81 -20.75 16.93
C GLY A 292 11.81 -22.05 16.10
N LYS A 293 10.84 -22.95 16.26
CA LYS A 293 10.74 -24.18 15.46
C LYS A 293 9.27 -24.49 15.14
N GLN A 294 8.77 -23.88 14.07
CA GLN A 294 7.52 -24.34 13.45
C GLN A 294 7.69 -25.82 13.06
N LYS A 295 6.87 -26.71 13.63
CA LYS A 295 6.70 -28.06 13.10
C LYS A 295 6.06 -27.94 11.71
N LYS A 296 6.48 -28.76 10.75
CA LYS A 296 5.79 -28.86 9.45
C LYS A 296 4.32 -29.20 9.71
N ASP A 297 3.43 -28.59 8.93
CA ASP A 297 2.00 -28.95 8.81
C ASP A 297 1.08 -28.60 10.01
N VAL A 298 1.44 -27.58 10.82
CA VAL A 298 0.54 -27.05 11.87
C VAL A 298 -0.17 -25.78 11.37
N LYS A 299 -1.51 -25.78 11.36
CA LYS A 299 -2.32 -24.59 11.08
C LYS A 299 -1.96 -23.46 12.06
N ILE A 300 -1.77 -22.26 11.54
CA ILE A 300 -1.53 -21.05 12.30
C ILE A 300 -2.82 -20.72 13.07
N SER A 301 -2.71 -20.58 14.39
CA SER A 301 -3.84 -20.18 15.23
C SER A 301 -4.24 -18.72 14.96
N MET A 302 -5.54 -18.48 14.75
CA MET A 302 -6.13 -17.14 14.58
C MET A 302 -6.62 -16.55 15.91
N GLU A 303 -6.30 -17.18 17.05
CA GLU A 303 -6.60 -16.59 18.35
C GLU A 303 -5.84 -15.29 18.56
N CYS A 304 -6.51 -14.29 19.14
CA CYS A 304 -5.95 -12.95 19.31
C CYS A 304 -4.59 -12.97 20.04
N LYS A 305 -4.43 -13.86 21.04
CA LYS A 305 -3.21 -14.02 21.84
C LYS A 305 -2.03 -14.61 21.06
N THR A 306 -2.27 -15.26 19.92
CA THR A 306 -1.20 -15.74 19.03
C THR A 306 -0.46 -14.54 18.44
N CYS A 307 -1.19 -13.50 18.02
CA CYS A 307 -0.62 -12.30 17.41
C CYS A 307 -0.30 -11.21 18.43
N HIS A 308 -1.12 -11.01 19.46
CA HIS A 308 -0.97 -9.91 20.41
C HIS A 308 -0.25 -10.36 21.69
N LYS A 309 0.59 -9.47 22.25
CA LYS A 309 1.19 -9.64 23.58
C LYS A 309 0.16 -9.49 24.68
N GLN A 310 -0.72 -8.51 24.56
CA GLN A 310 -1.79 -8.24 25.51
C GLN A 310 -3.05 -7.85 24.74
N THR A 311 -4.11 -8.62 24.91
CA THR A 311 -5.44 -8.27 24.42
C THR A 311 -6.31 -7.99 25.63
N GLU A 312 -6.52 -6.71 25.94
CA GLU A 312 -7.53 -6.35 26.93
C GLU A 312 -8.90 -6.53 26.29
N ILE A 313 -9.51 -7.69 26.54
CA ILE A 313 -10.94 -7.87 26.30
C ILE A 313 -11.64 -6.88 27.24
N PRO A 314 -12.46 -5.94 26.71
CA PRO A 314 -13.15 -4.99 27.56
C PRO A 314 -13.91 -5.72 28.66
N LYS A 315 -13.87 -5.21 29.91
CA LYS A 315 -14.61 -5.80 31.04
C LYS A 315 -16.09 -6.03 30.73
N THR A 316 -16.65 -5.23 29.82
CA THR A 316 -18.02 -5.38 29.31
C THR A 316 -18.27 -6.75 28.69
N HIS A 317 -17.30 -7.35 28.01
CA HIS A 317 -17.43 -8.69 27.41
C HIS A 317 -17.33 -9.83 28.43
N GLN A 318 -16.96 -9.53 29.67
CA GLN A 318 -16.90 -10.51 30.76
C GLN A 318 -18.23 -10.58 31.52
N ALA A 319 -19.18 -9.67 31.23
CA ALA A 319 -20.49 -9.66 31.86
C ALA A 319 -21.41 -10.70 31.19
N ALA A 320 -22.07 -11.54 32.00
CA ALA A 320 -22.92 -12.63 31.53
C ALA A 320 -24.16 -12.15 30.74
N ASP A 321 -24.59 -10.91 30.95
CA ASP A 321 -25.74 -10.27 30.30
C ASP A 321 -25.35 -9.32 29.14
N TRP A 322 -24.08 -9.29 28.75
CA TRP A 322 -23.55 -8.37 27.75
C TRP A 322 -24.34 -8.39 26.43
N SER A 323 -24.70 -9.57 25.94
CA SER A 323 -25.43 -9.73 24.68
C SER A 323 -26.77 -8.97 24.66
N GLY A 324 -27.44 -8.82 25.80
CA GLY A 324 -28.69 -8.08 25.92
C GLY A 324 -28.52 -6.57 26.14
N ASN A 325 -27.43 -6.14 26.76
CA ASN A 325 -27.31 -4.78 27.31
C ASN A 325 -26.17 -3.94 26.71
N HIS A 326 -25.38 -4.51 25.79
CA HIS A 326 -24.23 -3.80 25.22
C HIS A 326 -24.61 -2.60 24.34
N GLY A 327 -25.85 -2.53 23.82
CA GLY A 327 -26.32 -1.46 22.93
C GLY A 327 -26.15 -0.05 23.51
N GLY A 328 -26.46 0.15 24.79
CA GLY A 328 -26.25 1.45 25.45
C GLY A 328 -24.78 1.84 25.54
N THR A 329 -23.89 0.86 25.74
CA THR A 329 -22.44 1.09 25.73
C THR A 329 -21.93 1.38 24.32
N ALA A 330 -22.43 0.66 23.32
CA ALA A 330 -22.11 0.88 21.91
C ALA A 330 -22.53 2.29 21.46
N VAL A 331 -23.68 2.80 21.91
CA VAL A 331 -24.11 4.18 21.62
C VAL A 331 -23.12 5.20 22.17
N GLN A 332 -22.58 4.97 23.36
CA GLN A 332 -21.69 5.91 24.04
C GLN A 332 -20.22 5.79 23.61
N GLN A 333 -19.78 4.60 23.18
CA GLN A 333 -18.37 4.28 22.96
C GLN A 333 -18.15 3.40 21.71
N LEU A 334 -18.92 3.67 20.64
CA LEU A 334 -18.83 2.90 19.38
C LEU A 334 -17.40 2.87 18.85
N ASP A 335 -16.73 4.02 18.89
CA ASP A 335 -15.33 4.22 18.52
C ASP A 335 -14.40 3.19 19.17
N LYS A 336 -14.62 2.86 20.45
CA LYS A 336 -13.83 1.86 21.18
C LYS A 336 -14.13 0.43 20.74
N CYS A 337 -15.37 0.13 20.36
CA CYS A 337 -15.76 -1.19 19.87
C CYS A 337 -15.19 -1.46 18.47
N VAL A 338 -15.37 -0.49 17.56
CA VAL A 338 -14.93 -0.60 16.17
C VAL A 338 -13.39 -0.60 16.04
N ASN A 339 -12.68 -0.09 17.06
CA ASN A 339 -11.23 -0.27 17.16
C ASN A 339 -10.77 -1.74 17.16
N CYS A 340 -11.62 -2.69 17.55
CA CYS A 340 -11.29 -4.12 17.46
C CYS A 340 -12.15 -4.83 16.41
N HIS A 341 -13.38 -4.37 16.19
CA HIS A 341 -14.40 -5.06 15.40
C HIS A 341 -14.71 -4.42 14.04
N GLN A 342 -13.82 -3.61 13.49
CA GLN A 342 -13.96 -3.11 12.11
C GLN A 342 -13.73 -4.22 11.08
N ASP A 343 -14.67 -4.44 10.16
CA ASP A 343 -14.46 -5.37 9.05
C ASP A 343 -13.26 -5.03 8.17
N SER A 344 -12.94 -3.74 8.03
CA SER A 344 -11.75 -3.27 7.31
C SER A 344 -10.44 -3.65 8.03
N LYS A 345 -10.51 -4.07 9.29
CA LYS A 345 -9.40 -4.74 9.99
C LYS A 345 -9.33 -6.23 9.67
N TRP A 346 -10.24 -6.79 8.90
CA TRP A 346 -10.22 -8.17 8.41
C TRP A 346 -10.09 -8.23 6.88
N ALA A 347 -10.48 -7.17 6.17
CA ALA A 347 -10.23 -7.01 4.74
C ALA A 347 -8.86 -6.40 4.44
N ARG A 348 -8.16 -6.95 3.44
CA ARG A 348 -6.91 -6.39 2.90
C ARG A 348 -7.14 -5.17 2.00
N GLU A 349 -8.35 -5.03 1.45
CA GLU A 349 -8.69 -4.00 0.46
C GLU A 349 -8.68 -2.59 1.02
N ILE A 350 -8.25 -1.64 0.19
CA ILE A 350 -8.17 -0.22 0.52
C ILE A 350 -9.10 0.53 -0.44
N PRO A 351 -10.10 1.26 0.07
CA PRO A 351 -11.00 2.02 -0.79
C PRO A 351 -10.23 3.14 -1.51
N LYS A 352 -10.66 3.48 -2.73
CA LYS A 352 -10.19 4.67 -3.44
C LYS A 352 -10.63 5.92 -2.70
N GLU A 353 -9.80 6.96 -2.70
CA GLU A 353 -10.01 8.20 -1.97
C GLU A 353 -9.86 9.42 -2.87
N ASP A 354 -10.44 10.55 -2.44
CA ASP A 354 -10.28 11.85 -3.09
C ASP A 354 -9.49 12.79 -2.17
N ILE A 355 -8.35 13.25 -2.66
CA ILE A 355 -7.46 14.14 -1.91
C ILE A 355 -8.17 15.43 -1.49
N MET A 356 -9.06 15.97 -2.33
CA MET A 356 -9.70 17.25 -2.08
C MET A 356 -10.73 17.17 -0.96
N SER A 357 -11.51 16.09 -0.94
CA SER A 357 -12.42 15.77 0.15
C SER A 357 -11.66 15.53 1.45
N LEU A 358 -10.56 14.78 1.42
CA LEU A 358 -9.73 14.51 2.61
C LEU A 358 -9.13 15.79 3.20
N LEU A 359 -8.54 16.66 2.38
CA LEU A 359 -7.94 17.90 2.85
C LEU A 359 -8.99 18.85 3.47
N LYS A 360 -10.16 19.00 2.84
CA LYS A 360 -11.28 19.79 3.38
C LYS A 360 -11.82 19.23 4.70
N MET A 361 -11.97 17.89 4.80
CA MET A 361 -12.40 17.24 6.03
C MET A 361 -11.41 17.47 7.16
N LYS A 362 -10.10 17.40 6.90
CA LYS A 362 -9.08 17.64 7.94
C LYS A 362 -9.01 19.06 8.44
N GLU A 363 -9.26 20.04 7.56
CA GLU A 363 -9.41 21.43 7.99
C GLU A 363 -10.59 21.58 8.97
N GLN A 364 -11.65 20.79 8.80
CA GLN A 364 -12.83 20.77 9.68
C GLN A 364 -12.63 19.93 10.95
N GLU A 365 -11.88 18.81 10.89
CA GLU A 365 -11.59 17.91 12.03
C GLU A 365 -10.79 18.57 13.15
N THR A 366 -9.98 19.61 12.84
CA THR A 366 -9.25 20.38 13.86
C THR A 366 -10.15 21.01 14.93
N LYS A 367 -11.48 20.98 14.76
CA LYS A 367 -12.47 21.49 15.73
C LYS A 367 -13.29 20.45 16.50
N ALA A 368 -13.15 19.13 16.29
CA ALA A 368 -13.99 18.16 17.02
C ALA A 368 -13.38 16.75 17.16
N SER A 369 -12.54 16.51 18.16
CA SER A 369 -12.01 15.16 18.48
C SER A 369 -12.69 14.51 19.69
N LYS A 370 -14.02 14.50 19.72
CA LYS A 370 -14.79 13.63 20.63
C LYS A 370 -15.91 12.94 19.87
N TYR A 371 -15.92 11.61 19.93
CA TYR A 371 -17.05 10.81 19.46
C TYR A 371 -18.32 11.35 20.12
N THR A 372 -19.29 11.70 19.28
CA THR A 372 -20.59 12.18 19.74
C THR A 372 -21.57 11.03 19.63
N PRO A 373 -22.15 10.54 20.75
CA PRO A 373 -23.10 9.45 20.73
C PRO A 373 -24.22 9.67 19.70
N ASN A 374 -24.32 8.78 18.72
CA ASN A 374 -25.30 8.89 17.64
C ASN A 374 -25.92 7.53 17.33
N LEU A 375 -27.18 7.39 17.71
CA LEU A 375 -27.93 6.15 17.54
C LEU A 375 -28.05 5.70 16.06
N THR A 376 -28.13 6.65 15.13
CA THR A 376 -28.21 6.35 13.69
C THR A 376 -26.90 5.75 13.19
N VAL A 377 -25.75 6.33 13.59
CA VAL A 377 -24.43 5.81 13.21
C VAL A 377 -24.20 4.42 13.78
N VAL A 378 -24.56 4.19 15.04
CA VAL A 378 -24.42 2.88 15.71
C VAL A 378 -25.27 1.82 15.01
N LYS A 379 -26.50 2.14 14.64
CA LYS A 379 -27.39 1.25 13.89
C LYS A 379 -26.83 0.93 12.51
N ASP A 380 -26.42 1.95 11.78
CA ASP A 380 -25.88 1.80 10.44
C ASP A 380 -24.62 0.93 10.43
N GLN A 381 -23.69 1.18 11.37
CA GLN A 381 -22.51 0.35 11.54
C GLN A 381 -22.84 -1.06 12.00
N ALA A 382 -23.77 -1.27 12.93
CA ALA A 382 -24.15 -2.63 13.35
C ALA A 382 -24.73 -3.48 12.20
N ARG A 383 -25.36 -2.85 11.22
CA ARG A 383 -25.98 -3.50 10.05
C ARG A 383 -25.01 -3.71 8.89
N THR A 384 -24.13 -2.74 8.63
CA THR A 384 -23.15 -2.81 7.54
C THR A 384 -21.91 -3.62 7.91
N ASN A 385 -21.53 -3.59 9.19
CA ASN A 385 -20.35 -4.26 9.67
C ASN A 385 -20.61 -5.77 9.74
N LYS A 386 -19.94 -6.58 8.91
CA LYS A 386 -19.97 -8.04 8.86
C LYS A 386 -19.81 -8.66 10.24
N PHE A 387 -18.87 -8.19 11.05
CA PHE A 387 -18.67 -8.70 12.41
C PHE A 387 -19.92 -8.50 13.28
N CYS A 388 -20.46 -7.27 13.31
CA CYS A 388 -21.68 -6.99 14.06
C CYS A 388 -22.89 -7.76 13.49
N SER A 389 -22.98 -7.82 12.16
CA SER A 389 -24.10 -8.43 11.45
C SER A 389 -24.23 -9.92 11.73
N ALA A 390 -23.12 -10.64 11.96
CA ALA A 390 -23.17 -12.07 12.30
C ALA A 390 -24.00 -12.31 13.55
N CYS A 391 -23.74 -11.55 14.62
CA CYS A 391 -24.51 -11.64 15.86
C CYS A 391 -25.91 -10.99 15.76
N HIS A 392 -26.04 -9.90 14.99
CA HIS A 392 -27.33 -9.18 14.85
C HIS A 392 -28.31 -9.78 13.85
N SER A 393 -27.84 -10.73 13.02
CA SER A 393 -28.69 -11.53 12.13
C SER A 393 -29.31 -12.73 12.85
N ASP A 394 -28.76 -13.12 14.00
CA ASP A 394 -29.30 -14.20 14.81
C ASP A 394 -30.58 -13.77 15.52
N ARG A 395 -31.64 -14.55 15.32
CA ARG A 395 -32.93 -14.32 15.98
C ARG A 395 -32.76 -14.45 17.50
N PRO A 396 -33.11 -13.43 18.31
CA PRO A 396 -32.96 -13.50 19.76
C PRO A 396 -33.89 -14.57 20.37
N LYS A 397 -33.47 -15.21 21.47
CA LYS A 397 -34.29 -16.20 22.20
C LYS A 397 -35.66 -15.68 22.65
N GLY A 398 -35.80 -14.36 22.87
CA GLY A 398 -37.07 -13.71 23.20
C GLY A 398 -38.07 -13.61 22.03
N HIS A 399 -37.65 -13.94 20.81
CA HIS A 399 -38.50 -14.05 19.63
C HIS A 399 -38.92 -15.51 19.44
N GLY A 400 -39.61 -16.07 20.44
CA GLY A 400 -40.15 -17.44 20.39
C GLY A 400 -41.22 -17.62 19.30
N ASP A 401 -42.25 -18.41 19.60
CA ASP A 401 -43.33 -18.68 18.64
C ASP A 401 -44.01 -17.39 18.16
N SER A 402 -44.26 -17.27 16.86
CA SER A 402 -44.68 -16.01 16.21
C SER A 402 -45.95 -15.42 16.84
N ASN A 403 -46.87 -16.29 17.27
CA ASN A 403 -48.12 -15.90 17.93
C ASN A 403 -47.90 -15.33 19.35
N GLN A 404 -46.96 -15.89 20.09
CA GLN A 404 -46.63 -15.43 21.44
C GLN A 404 -45.91 -14.09 21.41
N TRP A 405 -45.03 -13.88 20.42
CA TRP A 405 -44.37 -12.60 20.21
C TRP A 405 -45.36 -11.51 19.79
N LEU A 406 -46.24 -11.77 18.82
CA LEU A 406 -47.23 -10.79 18.34
C LEU A 406 -48.15 -10.26 19.44
N THR A 407 -48.44 -11.07 20.45
CA THR A 407 -49.30 -10.70 21.58
C THR A 407 -48.56 -10.04 22.75
N SER A 408 -47.24 -10.17 22.83
CA SER A 408 -46.42 -9.68 23.95
C SER A 408 -45.48 -8.51 23.60
N HIS A 409 -45.16 -8.31 22.31
CA HIS A 409 -44.16 -7.32 21.89
C HIS A 409 -44.51 -5.87 22.25
N ALA A 410 -45.79 -5.53 22.38
CA ALA A 410 -46.25 -4.21 22.77
C ALA A 410 -45.71 -3.77 24.15
N ALA A 411 -45.44 -4.72 25.06
CA ALA A 411 -44.87 -4.43 26.36
C ALA A 411 -43.43 -3.89 26.27
N ASN A 412 -42.70 -4.26 25.21
CA ASN A 412 -41.29 -3.97 25.00
C ASN A 412 -41.08 -2.80 24.02
N ALA A 413 -42.14 -2.10 23.60
CA ALA A 413 -42.09 -0.99 22.63
C ALA A 413 -42.87 0.25 23.12
N LYS A 414 -42.92 0.47 24.44
CA LYS A 414 -43.71 1.55 25.06
C LYS A 414 -43.02 2.90 24.94
N THR A 415 -41.70 2.95 25.12
CA THR A 415 -40.92 4.19 25.05
C THR A 415 -40.24 4.36 23.69
N ASN A 416 -39.86 5.59 23.35
CA ASN A 416 -39.09 5.85 22.13
C ASN A 416 -37.72 5.16 22.15
N ASP A 417 -37.09 5.06 23.33
CA ASP A 417 -35.80 4.38 23.49
C ASP A 417 -35.93 2.87 23.26
N GLN A 418 -36.98 2.25 23.81
CA GLN A 418 -37.29 0.84 23.56
C GLN A 418 -37.57 0.54 22.08
N LYS A 419 -38.33 1.40 21.40
CA LYS A 419 -38.54 1.27 19.94
C LYS A 419 -37.24 1.47 19.16
N ALA A 420 -36.39 2.38 19.63
CA ALA A 420 -35.09 2.64 19.04
C ALA A 420 -34.20 1.39 19.01
N GLU A 421 -34.25 0.53 20.02
CA GLU A 421 -33.53 -0.74 20.06
C GLU A 421 -34.06 -1.73 19.01
N CYS A 422 -35.38 -1.81 18.81
CA CYS A 422 -35.97 -2.66 17.77
C CYS A 422 -35.52 -2.24 16.36
N PHE A 423 -35.33 -0.94 16.14
CA PHE A 423 -34.86 -0.40 14.87
C PHE A 423 -33.39 -0.71 14.57
N VAL A 424 -32.67 -1.45 15.41
CA VAL A 424 -31.37 -2.02 15.04
C VAL A 424 -31.55 -3.17 14.07
N CYS A 425 -32.54 -4.05 14.30
CA CYS A 425 -32.76 -5.26 13.51
C CYS A 425 -33.99 -5.20 12.58
N HIS A 426 -34.88 -4.22 12.76
CA HIS A 426 -36.10 -4.05 11.96
C HIS A 426 -36.20 -2.65 11.38
N ASP A 427 -36.74 -2.53 10.17
CA ASP A 427 -37.09 -1.23 9.61
C ASP A 427 -38.55 -0.89 9.92
N ARG A 428 -38.81 0.41 10.15
CA ARG A 428 -40.18 0.87 10.36
C ARG A 428 -40.99 0.73 9.07
N ASP A 429 -40.40 1.18 7.97
CA ASP A 429 -40.99 1.29 6.65
C ASP A 429 -40.22 0.37 5.69
N LYS A 430 -40.90 -0.18 4.66
CA LYS A 430 -40.23 -1.02 3.65
C LYS A 430 -39.25 -0.14 2.85
N PRO A 431 -37.94 -0.44 2.85
CA PRO A 431 -36.95 0.36 2.12
C PRO A 431 -37.24 0.32 0.62
N LYS A 432 -37.11 1.48 -0.04
CA LYS A 432 -37.21 1.59 -1.51
C LYS A 432 -35.94 1.00 -2.13
N ALA A 433 -36.06 0.40 -3.31
CA ALA A 433 -34.96 -0.33 -3.96
C ALA A 433 -33.66 0.52 -4.12
N ASP A 434 -33.78 1.84 -4.28
CA ASP A 434 -32.67 2.77 -4.55
C ASP A 434 -32.44 3.83 -3.45
N SER A 435 -32.91 3.62 -2.20
CA SER A 435 -32.85 4.70 -1.20
C SER A 435 -31.48 5.00 -0.59
N GLY A 436 -30.41 4.29 -0.96
CA GLY A 436 -29.07 4.44 -0.38
C GLY A 436 -28.95 4.07 1.11
N ASN A 437 -30.06 3.87 1.81
CA ASN A 437 -30.11 3.49 3.22
C ASN A 437 -29.81 2.00 3.43
N VAL A 438 -29.05 1.70 4.48
CA VAL A 438 -28.68 0.35 4.86
C VAL A 438 -29.90 -0.41 5.39
N LYS A 439 -30.25 -1.48 4.69
CA LYS A 439 -31.39 -2.34 5.03
C LYS A 439 -31.14 -3.06 6.35
N ALA A 440 -32.19 -3.21 7.15
CA ALA A 440 -32.14 -4.07 8.31
C ALA A 440 -31.78 -5.51 7.93
N PRO A 441 -31.15 -6.28 8.83
CA PRO A 441 -30.83 -7.70 8.59
C PRO A 441 -32.08 -8.59 8.47
N THR A 442 -33.28 -8.05 8.71
CA THR A 442 -34.53 -8.78 8.61
C THR A 442 -35.51 -8.11 7.64
N ASP A 443 -36.30 -8.92 6.94
CA ASP A 443 -37.37 -8.46 6.03
C ASP A 443 -38.69 -8.13 6.76
N VAL A 444 -38.62 -7.84 8.05
CA VAL A 444 -39.79 -7.51 8.87
C VAL A 444 -39.93 -6.00 9.00
N TYR A 445 -41.01 -5.46 8.45
CA TYR A 445 -41.32 -4.03 8.48
C TYR A 445 -42.51 -3.73 9.38
N CYS A 446 -42.35 -2.79 10.32
CA CYS A 446 -43.43 -2.49 11.26
C CYS A 446 -44.71 -2.02 10.58
N GLN A 447 -44.60 -1.26 9.48
CA GLN A 447 -45.73 -0.79 8.66
C GLN A 447 -46.61 -1.93 8.14
N TYR A 448 -46.09 -3.16 8.03
CA TYR A 448 -46.85 -4.30 7.53
C TYR A 448 -48.03 -4.61 8.45
N CYS A 449 -47.79 -4.54 9.76
CA CYS A 449 -48.79 -4.77 10.81
C CYS A 449 -49.39 -3.45 11.35
N HIS A 450 -48.63 -2.36 11.41
CA HIS A 450 -49.05 -1.04 11.89
C HIS A 450 -49.49 -0.10 10.76
N ARG A 451 -50.42 -0.56 9.92
CA ARG A 451 -50.86 0.16 8.71
C ARG A 451 -51.50 1.53 8.97
N THR A 452 -52.01 1.76 10.17
CA THR A 452 -52.68 3.02 10.57
C THR A 452 -51.73 4.01 11.27
N GLY A 453 -50.43 3.75 11.25
CA GLY A 453 -49.41 4.53 11.98
C GLY A 453 -49.33 4.15 13.47
N PHE A 454 -48.25 4.58 14.13
CA PHE A 454 -48.08 4.39 15.56
C PHE A 454 -48.92 5.41 16.33
N LYS A 455 -49.43 5.02 17.51
CA LYS A 455 -50.27 5.90 18.35
C LYS A 455 -49.60 7.24 18.68
N ASP A 456 -48.28 7.25 18.79
CA ASP A 456 -47.52 8.42 19.27
C ASP A 456 -47.14 9.40 18.14
N ASP A 457 -47.31 9.00 16.87
CA ASP A 457 -47.07 9.87 15.71
C ASP A 457 -48.20 10.90 15.51
N LYS A 458 -49.33 10.75 16.23
CA LYS A 458 -50.49 11.67 16.15
C LYS A 458 -50.37 12.91 17.06
N THR A 459 -49.25 13.06 17.78
CA THR A 459 -49.02 14.15 18.74
C THR A 459 -47.84 15.05 18.40
N LYS A 460 -47.38 15.07 17.15
CA LYS A 460 -46.39 16.06 16.67
C LYS A 460 -46.99 17.00 15.64
#